data_AF-A0A7K8U0P9-F1
#
_entry.id   AF-A0A7K8U0P9-F1
#
_cell.length_a   1.000
_cell.length_b   1.000
_cell.length_c   1.000
_cell.angle_alpha   90.00
_cell.angle_beta   90.00
_cell.angle_gamma   90.00
#
_symmetry.space_group_name_H-M   'P 1'
#
loop_
_entity.id
_entity.type
_entity.pdbx_description
1 polymer ?
#
loop_
_entity_poly.entity_id
_entity_poly.type
_entity_poly.pdbx_seq_one_letter_code
_entity_poly.pdbx_strand_id
1 'polypeptide(L)'
;SAVDGRSGTKVAIKKLYRPFQSELFAKRAYRELRLLKHMKHENVIGILDVFTPDVTLEKFNDFYLVMPFMGTDLSKIMKHEKLTEDRIQFLVYQMLKGLKYIHSSGIIHRDLKPGNLAVNEDCELKILDFGLARHTDSEMTGYVVTRWYRAPEVILNWMHYTQTVDIWSVGCIMAEMITGRPLFKGNDHLDQLTEIMKITGTPTQDFVQKLQSQDAKNYIKSLPKVQKKDFASILKYANPLAVNLLEKMLVLDAEKRVTAAEALMHPYFEPIHDPEEEIEAEKYDDTFDNMDLPLDEWKRITYKEILNFKPPQTLESKETA
;
A
#
# COMPACT_ATOMS: atom_id res chain seq x y z
N SER A 1 8.95 -15.62 -13.48
CA SER A 1 10.28 -15.34 -12.90
C SER A 1 11.33 -15.51 -13.99
N ALA A 2 12.52 -14.95 -13.77
CA ALA A 2 13.74 -15.21 -14.54
C ALA A 2 14.87 -15.54 -13.55
N VAL A 3 16.02 -16.00 -14.04
CA VAL A 3 17.25 -16.16 -13.23
C VAL A 3 18.25 -15.12 -13.71
N ASP A 4 18.77 -14.32 -12.78
CA ASP A 4 19.85 -13.39 -13.08
C ASP A 4 21.16 -14.17 -13.27
N GLY A 5 21.75 -14.08 -14.46
CA GLY A 5 23.00 -14.78 -14.78
C GLY A 5 24.22 -14.27 -14.02
N ARG A 6 24.16 -13.07 -13.42
CA ARG A 6 25.27 -12.49 -12.63
C ARG A 6 25.29 -13.05 -11.20
N SER A 7 24.12 -13.13 -10.57
CA SER A 7 23.97 -13.54 -9.17
C SER A 7 23.46 -14.97 -8.98
N GLY A 8 22.90 -15.60 -10.02
CA GLY A 8 22.18 -16.87 -9.93
C GLY A 8 20.81 -16.78 -9.23
N THR A 9 20.38 -15.59 -8.82
CA THR A 9 19.14 -15.43 -8.04
C THR A 9 17.90 -15.36 -8.92
N LYS A 10 16.75 -15.81 -8.39
CA LYS A 10 15.46 -15.65 -9.07
C LYS A 10 15.00 -14.20 -8.97
N VAL A 11 14.59 -13.63 -10.09
CA VAL A 11 14.07 -12.26 -10.19
C VAL A 11 12.70 -12.21 -10.85
N ALA A 12 11.96 -11.14 -10.56
CA ALA A 12 10.75 -10.75 -11.26
C ALA A 12 11.07 -9.62 -12.24
N ILE A 13 10.64 -9.76 -13.50
CA ILE A 13 10.80 -8.71 -14.51
C ILE A 13 9.42 -8.17 -14.87
N LYS A 14 9.16 -6.91 -14.54
CA LYS A 14 7.94 -6.19 -14.93
C LYS A 14 8.24 -5.35 -16.16
N LYS A 15 7.64 -5.71 -17.29
CA LYS A 15 7.63 -4.87 -18.49
C LYS A 15 6.54 -3.81 -18.35
N LEU A 16 6.90 -2.52 -18.46
CA LEU A 16 5.90 -1.47 -18.69
C LEU A 16 5.63 -1.38 -20.18
N TYR A 17 4.43 -1.77 -20.58
CA TYR A 17 3.98 -1.69 -21.98
C TYR A 17 3.47 -0.29 -22.28
N ARG A 18 4.04 0.36 -23.31
CA ARG A 18 3.61 1.69 -23.78
C ARG A 18 3.40 2.72 -22.63
N PRO A 19 4.35 2.87 -21.69
CA PRO A 19 4.26 3.85 -20.61
C PRO A 19 4.05 5.28 -21.11
N PHE A 20 4.46 5.59 -22.35
CA PHE A 20 4.36 6.92 -22.96
C PHE A 20 3.15 7.08 -23.88
N GLN A 21 2.05 6.36 -23.65
CA GLN A 21 0.81 6.52 -24.44
C GLN A 21 0.02 7.80 -24.11
N SER A 22 0.19 8.33 -22.91
CA SER A 22 -0.34 9.64 -22.50
C SER A 22 0.47 10.21 -21.35
N GLU A 23 0.34 11.50 -21.09
CA GLU A 23 1.03 12.19 -20.00
C GLU A 23 0.75 11.54 -18.63
N LEU A 24 -0.49 11.09 -18.40
CA LEU A 24 -0.87 10.41 -17.17
C LEU A 24 -0.11 9.09 -16.98
N PHE A 25 0.02 8.28 -18.04
CA PHE A 25 0.77 7.02 -17.98
C PHE A 25 2.27 7.28 -17.84
N ALA A 26 2.81 8.27 -18.54
CA ALA A 26 4.23 8.61 -18.49
C ALA A 26 4.63 9.10 -17.09
N LYS A 27 3.82 9.99 -16.50
CA LYS A 27 3.97 10.47 -15.11
C LYS A 27 3.94 9.32 -14.10
N ARG A 28 2.99 8.37 -14.25
CA ARG A 28 2.91 7.18 -13.38
C ARG A 28 4.13 6.27 -13.51
N ALA A 29 4.59 6.03 -14.73
CA ALA A 29 5.75 5.19 -15.00
C ALA A 29 7.04 5.79 -14.44
N TYR A 30 7.24 7.10 -14.61
CA TYR A 30 8.36 7.84 -14.02
C TYR A 30 8.35 7.76 -12.50
N ARG A 31 7.21 8.06 -11.88
CA ARG A 31 7.06 8.01 -10.42
C ARG A 31 7.29 6.61 -9.86
N GLU A 32 6.76 5.58 -10.51
CA GLU A 32 7.00 4.19 -10.10
C GLU A 32 8.50 3.87 -10.09
N LEU A 33 9.22 4.25 -11.16
CA LEU A 33 10.68 4.07 -11.22
C LEU A 33 11.40 4.82 -10.09
N ARG A 34 11.06 6.10 -9.87
CA ARG A 34 11.67 6.93 -8.83
C ARG A 34 11.42 6.40 -7.42
N LEU A 35 10.20 5.99 -7.11
CA LEU A 35 9.85 5.40 -5.82
C LEU A 35 10.57 4.07 -5.60
N LEU A 36 10.57 3.17 -6.58
CA LEU A 36 11.29 1.90 -6.46
C LEU A 36 12.81 2.06 -6.26
N LYS A 37 13.40 3.12 -6.82
CA LYS A 37 14.81 3.49 -6.59
C LYS A 37 15.05 4.01 -5.16
N HIS A 38 14.07 4.70 -4.59
CA HIS A 38 14.14 5.28 -3.24
C HIS A 38 13.96 4.23 -2.14
N MET A 39 13.08 3.25 -2.35
CA MET A 39 12.73 2.26 -1.34
C MET A 39 13.86 1.26 -1.09
N LYS A 40 14.37 1.22 0.15
CA LYS A 40 15.42 0.33 0.62
C LYS A 40 15.04 -0.26 1.98
N HIS A 41 14.10 -1.19 1.96
CA HIS A 41 13.56 -1.79 3.18
C HIS A 41 13.18 -3.26 2.92
N GLU A 42 13.32 -4.12 3.93
CA GLU A 42 13.05 -5.55 3.79
C GLU A 42 11.58 -5.86 3.46
N ASN A 43 10.63 -5.08 3.99
CA ASN A 43 9.19 -5.27 3.73
C ASN A 43 8.62 -4.35 2.64
N VAL A 44 9.48 -3.71 1.84
CA VAL A 44 9.05 -2.86 0.73
C VAL A 44 9.79 -3.29 -0.52
N ILE A 45 9.08 -3.43 -1.64
CA ILE A 45 9.74 -3.79 -2.90
C ILE A 45 10.64 -2.63 -3.37
N GLY A 46 11.92 -2.94 -3.55
CA GLY A 46 12.87 -2.09 -4.25
C GLY A 46 13.16 -2.62 -5.65
N ILE A 47 14.03 -1.93 -6.36
CA ILE A 47 14.50 -2.33 -7.69
C ILE A 47 15.94 -2.86 -7.63
N LEU A 48 16.19 -3.97 -8.34
CA LEU A 48 17.53 -4.55 -8.52
C LEU A 48 18.20 -4.00 -9.77
N ASP A 49 17.45 -3.89 -10.87
CA ASP A 49 17.93 -3.39 -12.15
C ASP A 49 16.81 -2.72 -12.95
N VAL A 50 17.15 -1.84 -13.88
CA VAL A 50 16.23 -1.27 -14.86
C VAL A 50 16.90 -1.18 -16.21
N PHE A 51 16.20 -1.61 -17.26
CA PHE A 51 16.75 -1.57 -18.60
C PHE A 51 15.71 -1.29 -19.67
N THR A 52 16.19 -0.86 -20.82
CA THR A 52 15.42 -0.78 -22.07
C THR A 52 16.29 -1.31 -23.21
N PRO A 53 15.71 -2.04 -24.18
CA PRO A 53 16.44 -2.44 -25.39
C PRO A 53 16.71 -1.24 -26.33
N ASP A 54 16.05 -0.10 -26.10
CA ASP A 54 16.09 1.05 -27.00
C ASP A 54 17.33 1.92 -26.75
N VAL A 55 18.21 1.96 -27.75
CA VAL A 55 19.52 2.65 -27.67
C VAL A 55 19.46 4.16 -27.89
N THR A 56 18.33 4.70 -28.34
CA THR A 56 18.13 6.15 -28.48
C THR A 56 16.78 6.60 -27.91
N LEU A 57 16.69 7.87 -27.51
CA LEU A 57 15.47 8.45 -26.96
C LEU A 57 14.31 8.42 -27.97
N GLU A 58 14.59 8.59 -29.26
CA GLU A 58 13.57 8.59 -30.31
C GLU A 58 12.88 7.22 -30.38
N LYS A 59 13.65 6.14 -30.24
CA LYS A 59 13.16 4.76 -30.28
C LYS A 59 12.64 4.25 -28.95
N PHE A 60 12.87 4.96 -27.85
CA PHE A 60 12.47 4.54 -26.51
C PHE A 60 10.96 4.36 -26.39
N ASN A 61 10.49 3.14 -26.18
CA ASN A 61 9.07 2.83 -26.09
C ASN A 61 8.70 2.08 -24.81
N ASP A 62 9.53 1.10 -24.42
CA ASP A 62 9.29 0.25 -23.27
C ASP A 62 10.53 0.21 -22.37
N PHE A 63 10.30 0.00 -21.08
CA PHE A 63 11.37 -0.35 -20.14
C PHE A 63 10.92 -1.45 -19.19
N TYR A 64 11.90 -2.07 -18.55
CA TYR A 64 11.77 -3.27 -17.75
C TYR A 64 12.34 -2.99 -16.37
N LEU A 65 11.55 -3.28 -15.34
CA LEU A 65 11.97 -3.22 -13.94
C LEU A 65 12.31 -4.63 -13.48
N VAL A 66 13.51 -4.81 -12.93
CA VAL A 66 13.95 -6.07 -12.32
C VAL A 66 13.84 -5.93 -10.81
N MET A 67 13.11 -6.83 -10.17
CA MET A 67 12.77 -6.80 -8.75
C MET A 67 13.04 -8.17 -8.11
N PRO A 68 13.18 -8.23 -6.77
CA PRO A 68 13.21 -9.51 -6.06
C PRO A 68 12.00 -10.38 -6.40
N PHE A 69 12.21 -11.67 -6.62
CA PHE A 69 11.11 -12.61 -6.83
C PHE A 69 10.56 -13.09 -5.48
N MET A 70 9.29 -12.77 -5.22
CA MET A 70 8.61 -13.11 -3.96
C MET A 70 7.72 -14.35 -4.04
N GLY A 71 7.66 -15.09 -5.15
CA GLY A 71 6.82 -16.29 -5.25
C GLY A 71 5.36 -16.00 -5.56
N THR A 72 4.57 -15.58 -4.56
CA THR A 72 3.12 -15.39 -4.68
C THR A 72 2.65 -14.08 -4.02
N ASP A 73 1.35 -13.83 -4.07
CA ASP A 73 0.69 -12.70 -3.39
C ASP A 73 -0.28 -13.20 -2.31
N LEU A 74 -0.54 -12.36 -1.30
CA LEU A 74 -1.39 -12.69 -0.17
C LEU A 74 -2.83 -13.03 -0.61
N SER A 75 -3.32 -12.44 -1.70
CA SER A 75 -4.65 -12.77 -2.22
C SER A 75 -4.75 -14.23 -2.66
N LYS A 76 -3.70 -14.76 -3.32
CA LYS A 76 -3.64 -16.18 -3.70
C LYS A 76 -3.51 -17.07 -2.47
N ILE A 77 -2.66 -16.72 -1.51
CA ILE A 77 -2.48 -17.47 -0.27
C ILE A 77 -3.82 -17.67 0.44
N MET A 78 -4.55 -16.58 0.71
CA MET A 78 -5.83 -16.62 1.43
C MET A 78 -6.95 -17.38 0.68
N LYS A 79 -6.81 -17.60 -0.65
CA LYS A 79 -7.76 -18.42 -1.42
C LYS A 79 -7.50 -19.92 -1.27
N HIS A 80 -6.27 -20.32 -0.99
CA HIS A 80 -5.86 -21.72 -0.96
C HIS A 80 -5.76 -22.30 0.46
N GLU A 81 -5.48 -21.45 1.45
CA GLU A 81 -5.29 -21.90 2.83
C GLU A 81 -5.85 -20.88 3.83
N LYS A 82 -6.24 -21.39 5.00
CA LYS A 82 -6.59 -20.55 6.15
C LYS A 82 -5.31 -20.27 6.94
N LEU A 83 -5.03 -19.01 7.18
CA LEU A 83 -3.85 -18.58 7.94
C LEU A 83 -4.02 -18.86 9.44
N THR A 84 -2.93 -19.28 10.09
CA THR A 84 -2.85 -19.40 11.55
C THR A 84 -2.67 -18.03 12.20
N GLU A 85 -3.03 -17.90 13.47
CA GLU A 85 -2.88 -16.65 14.23
C GLU A 85 -1.44 -16.11 14.18
N ASP A 86 -0.44 -16.95 14.42
CA ASP A 86 0.97 -16.55 14.41
C ASP A 86 1.41 -16.01 13.03
N ARG A 87 0.91 -16.62 11.95
CA ARG A 87 1.20 -16.16 10.58
C ARG A 87 0.49 -14.84 10.27
N ILE A 88 -0.73 -14.65 10.77
CA ILE A 88 -1.44 -13.37 10.67
C ILE A 88 -0.66 -12.29 11.42
N GLN A 89 -0.27 -12.54 12.67
CA GLN A 89 0.51 -11.62 13.49
C GLN A 89 1.81 -11.21 12.77
N PHE A 90 2.56 -12.18 12.25
CA PHE A 90 3.82 -11.92 11.56
C PHE A 90 3.65 -11.14 10.24
N LEU A 91 2.63 -11.47 9.43
CA LEU A 91 2.36 -10.75 8.18
C LEU A 91 1.88 -9.32 8.46
N VAL A 92 1.03 -9.10 9.48
CA VAL A 92 0.59 -7.74 9.86
C VAL A 92 1.75 -6.91 10.42
N TYR A 93 2.62 -7.51 11.23
CA TYR A 93 3.82 -6.84 11.72
C TYR A 93 4.70 -6.35 10.56
N GLN A 94 5.01 -7.22 9.59
CA GLN A 94 5.79 -6.86 8.40
C GLN A 94 5.12 -5.78 7.54
N MET A 95 3.78 -5.82 7.39
CA MET A 95 3.04 -4.75 6.70
C MET A 95 3.20 -3.41 7.41
N LEU A 96 3.07 -3.38 8.73
CA LEU A 96 3.21 -2.16 9.52
C LEU A 96 4.65 -1.65 9.56
N LYS A 97 5.65 -2.55 9.66
CA LYS A 97 7.08 -2.22 9.60
C LYS A 97 7.41 -1.54 8.26
N GLY A 98 6.98 -2.15 7.15
CA GLY A 98 7.10 -1.54 5.81
C GLY A 98 6.35 -0.20 5.68
N LEU A 99 5.17 -0.06 6.28
CA LEU A 99 4.42 1.20 6.24
C LEU A 99 5.04 2.31 7.08
N LYS A 100 5.60 2.01 8.25
CA LYS A 100 6.37 2.98 9.05
C LYS A 100 7.49 3.58 8.19
N TYR A 101 8.24 2.74 7.49
CA TYR A 101 9.27 3.19 6.55
C TYR A 101 8.69 4.08 5.43
N ILE A 102 7.66 3.62 4.72
CA ILE A 102 7.03 4.39 3.62
C ILE A 102 6.51 5.74 4.12
N HIS A 103 5.79 5.76 5.25
CA HIS A 103 5.19 6.96 5.84
C HIS A 103 6.24 7.95 6.32
N SER A 104 7.35 7.48 6.89
CA SER A 104 8.46 8.35 7.30
C SER A 104 9.09 9.12 6.12
N SER A 105 9.05 8.56 4.90
CA SER A 105 9.50 9.24 3.67
C SER A 105 8.56 10.34 3.17
N GLY A 106 7.34 10.47 3.72
CA GLY A 106 6.28 11.38 3.25
C GLY A 106 5.35 10.77 2.18
N ILE A 107 5.49 9.47 1.89
CA ILE A 107 4.70 8.77 0.88
C ILE A 107 3.49 8.08 1.50
N ILE A 108 2.35 8.14 0.80
CA ILE A 108 1.15 7.33 1.09
C ILE A 108 0.98 6.32 -0.03
N HIS A 109 0.74 5.04 0.31
CA HIS A 109 0.59 3.97 -0.66
C HIS A 109 -0.74 4.03 -1.43
N ARG A 110 -1.86 4.22 -0.72
CA ARG A 110 -3.24 4.41 -1.22
C ARG A 110 -3.93 3.24 -1.91
N ASP A 111 -3.19 2.22 -2.34
CA ASP A 111 -3.77 1.03 -2.98
C ASP A 111 -3.33 -0.27 -2.29
N LEU A 112 -3.24 -0.26 -0.96
CA LEU A 112 -2.97 -1.49 -0.21
C LEU A 112 -4.16 -2.44 -0.34
N LYS A 113 -3.85 -3.65 -0.77
CA LYS A 113 -4.78 -4.78 -0.91
C LYS A 113 -3.96 -6.08 -0.94
N PRO A 114 -4.55 -7.25 -0.70
CA PRO A 114 -3.81 -8.51 -0.66
C PRO A 114 -3.05 -8.83 -1.95
N GLY A 115 -3.53 -8.37 -3.11
CA GLY A 115 -2.82 -8.55 -4.38
C GLY A 115 -1.55 -7.69 -4.55
N ASN A 116 -1.37 -6.67 -3.71
CA ASN A 116 -0.20 -5.79 -3.69
C ASN A 116 0.74 -6.14 -2.51
N LEU A 117 0.57 -7.31 -1.90
CA LEU A 117 1.41 -7.82 -0.82
C LEU A 117 1.98 -9.15 -1.29
N ALA A 118 3.27 -9.16 -1.62
CA ALA A 118 3.92 -10.38 -2.05
C ALA A 118 4.53 -11.12 -0.86
N VAL A 119 4.45 -12.44 -0.88
CA VAL A 119 4.87 -13.30 0.22
C VAL A 119 5.61 -14.51 -0.34
N ASN A 120 6.82 -14.77 0.16
CA ASN A 120 7.64 -15.92 -0.23
C ASN A 120 7.41 -17.15 0.66
N GLU A 121 8.18 -18.22 0.40
CA GLU A 121 8.07 -19.51 1.12
C GLU A 121 8.44 -19.39 2.60
N ASP A 122 9.31 -18.44 2.95
CA ASP A 122 9.75 -18.13 4.31
C ASP A 122 8.79 -17.18 5.07
N CYS A 123 7.62 -16.90 4.50
CA CYS A 123 6.63 -15.93 5.01
C CYS A 123 7.16 -14.49 5.13
N GLU A 124 8.18 -14.13 4.37
CA GLU A 124 8.62 -12.74 4.24
C GLU A 124 7.67 -11.99 3.30
N LEU A 125 7.22 -10.81 3.74
CA LEU A 125 6.29 -9.96 3.02
C LEU A 125 7.00 -8.74 2.44
N LYS A 126 6.70 -8.40 1.19
CA LYS A 126 7.04 -7.10 0.57
C LYS A 126 5.80 -6.39 0.03
N ILE A 127 5.64 -5.13 0.41
CA ILE A 127 4.64 -4.21 -0.15
C ILE A 127 5.04 -3.89 -1.60
N LEU A 128 4.09 -4.06 -2.53
CA LEU A 128 4.26 -3.86 -3.97
C LEU A 128 3.46 -2.66 -4.50
N ASP A 129 3.77 -2.26 -5.74
CA ASP A 129 2.96 -1.37 -6.60
C ASP A 129 2.74 0.06 -6.08
N PHE A 130 3.77 0.88 -6.27
CA PHE A 130 3.75 2.32 -6.01
C PHE A 130 3.11 3.15 -7.14
N GLY A 131 2.48 2.53 -8.14
CA GLY A 131 1.92 3.25 -9.30
C GLY A 131 0.87 4.32 -8.94
N LEU A 132 0.22 4.17 -7.78
CA LEU A 132 -0.76 5.11 -7.23
C LEU A 132 -0.26 5.90 -6.01
N ALA A 133 0.94 5.61 -5.52
CA ALA A 133 1.51 6.25 -4.34
C ALA A 133 1.84 7.73 -4.60
N ARG A 134 1.57 8.60 -3.61
CA ARG A 134 1.76 10.07 -3.70
C ARG A 134 1.94 10.70 -2.31
N HIS A 135 2.49 11.91 -2.28
CA HIS A 135 2.53 12.77 -1.08
C HIS A 135 1.12 13.20 -0.63
N THR A 136 0.96 13.55 0.64
CA THR A 136 -0.31 13.83 1.36
C THR A 136 -1.32 14.71 0.61
N ASP A 137 -0.90 15.66 -0.23
CA ASP A 137 -1.77 16.79 -0.64
C ASP A 137 -2.32 16.72 -2.07
N SER A 138 -2.06 15.66 -2.84
CA SER A 138 -2.44 15.61 -4.27
C SER A 138 -3.81 14.93 -4.50
N GLU A 139 -4.79 15.61 -5.12
CA GLU A 139 -6.18 15.16 -5.41
C GLU A 139 -6.30 13.82 -6.18
N MET A 140 -7.46 13.15 -6.03
CA MET A 140 -7.80 11.90 -6.73
C MET A 140 -8.75 12.11 -7.91
N THR A 141 -8.46 11.45 -9.03
CA THR A 141 -9.46 11.16 -10.07
C THR A 141 -10.08 9.79 -9.82
N GLY A 142 -11.43 9.73 -9.85
CA GLY A 142 -12.22 8.55 -9.53
C GLY A 142 -11.74 7.30 -10.29
N TYR A 143 -11.32 6.27 -9.55
CA TYR A 143 -10.64 5.11 -10.13
C TYR A 143 -11.42 3.81 -9.92
N VAL A 144 -11.71 3.12 -11.03
CA VAL A 144 -12.46 1.86 -11.14
C VAL A 144 -11.52 0.67 -10.85
N VAL A 145 -11.29 0.38 -9.57
CA VAL A 145 -10.59 -0.83 -9.09
C VAL A 145 -11.30 -1.31 -7.81
N THR A 146 -10.97 -2.51 -7.33
CA THR A 146 -11.42 -3.07 -6.05
C THR A 146 -11.37 -2.03 -4.93
N ARG A 147 -12.54 -1.65 -4.42
CA ARG A 147 -12.72 -0.58 -3.41
C ARG A 147 -12.78 -1.08 -1.96
N TRP A 148 -12.75 -2.40 -1.77
CA TRP A 148 -13.01 -3.06 -0.49
C TRP A 148 -12.05 -2.67 0.64
N TYR A 149 -10.84 -2.22 0.29
CA TYR A 149 -9.78 -1.83 1.23
C TYR A 149 -9.61 -0.32 1.34
N ARG A 150 -10.40 0.48 0.62
CA ARG A 150 -10.28 1.95 0.63
C ARG A 150 -10.89 2.53 1.91
N ALA A 151 -10.19 3.49 2.50
CA ALA A 151 -10.69 4.25 3.63
C ALA A 151 -11.94 5.07 3.25
N PRO A 152 -12.87 5.32 4.19
CA PRO A 152 -14.11 6.06 3.90
C PRO A 152 -13.83 7.47 3.38
N GLU A 153 -12.83 8.18 3.91
CA GLU A 153 -12.42 9.50 3.44
C GLU A 153 -11.93 9.50 1.98
N VAL A 154 -11.36 8.39 1.51
CA VAL A 154 -10.91 8.20 0.11
C VAL A 154 -12.09 7.90 -0.83
N ILE A 155 -13.05 7.08 -0.38
CA ILE A 155 -14.25 6.76 -1.18
C ILE A 155 -15.06 8.04 -1.46
N LEU A 156 -15.00 8.96 -0.51
CA LEU A 156 -15.90 10.08 -0.45
C LEU A 156 -15.27 11.38 -0.96
N ASN A 157 -13.94 11.50 -0.92
CA ASN A 157 -13.23 12.73 -1.29
C ASN A 157 -13.71 13.94 -0.46
N TRP A 158 -14.01 13.73 0.83
CA TRP A 158 -14.64 14.74 1.69
C TRP A 158 -13.68 15.47 2.63
N MET A 159 -12.40 15.09 2.64
CA MET A 159 -11.33 15.67 3.46
C MET A 159 -9.96 15.46 2.80
N HIS A 160 -8.97 16.28 3.17
CA HIS A 160 -7.56 15.95 2.94
C HIS A 160 -7.23 14.64 3.68
N TYR A 161 -6.67 13.68 2.94
CA TYR A 161 -6.24 12.40 3.50
C TYR A 161 -4.81 12.48 4.01
N THR A 162 -4.53 11.67 5.04
CA THR A 162 -3.19 11.50 5.59
C THR A 162 -2.74 10.05 5.37
N GLN A 163 -1.55 9.72 5.85
CA GLN A 163 -1.01 8.36 5.83
C GLN A 163 -1.93 7.30 6.51
N THR A 164 -2.89 7.72 7.34
CA THR A 164 -3.81 6.81 8.04
C THR A 164 -4.80 6.10 7.11
N VAL A 165 -4.93 6.51 5.84
CA VAL A 165 -5.71 5.76 4.84
C VAL A 165 -5.15 4.35 4.61
N ASP A 166 -3.83 4.20 4.68
CA ASP A 166 -3.16 2.90 4.52
C ASP A 166 -3.43 2.01 5.74
N ILE A 167 -3.55 2.59 6.94
CA ILE A 167 -3.88 1.86 8.17
C ILE A 167 -5.29 1.27 8.11
N TRP A 168 -6.24 1.99 7.51
CA TRP A 168 -7.56 1.42 7.23
C TRP A 168 -7.46 0.19 6.34
N SER A 169 -6.67 0.27 5.27
CA SER A 169 -6.45 -0.86 4.36
C SER A 169 -5.82 -2.06 5.08
N VAL A 170 -4.82 -1.83 5.94
CA VAL A 170 -4.24 -2.90 6.79
C VAL A 170 -5.29 -3.53 7.68
N GLY A 171 -6.16 -2.73 8.32
CA GLY A 171 -7.27 -3.25 9.13
C GLY A 171 -8.23 -4.14 8.33
N CYS A 172 -8.58 -3.74 7.10
CA CYS A 172 -9.40 -4.57 6.21
C CYS A 172 -8.70 -5.88 5.84
N ILE A 173 -7.40 -5.83 5.53
CA ILE A 173 -6.60 -7.01 5.14
C ILE A 173 -6.45 -7.97 6.32
N MET A 174 -6.16 -7.46 7.52
CA MET A 174 -6.07 -8.26 8.74
C MET A 174 -7.40 -8.94 9.09
N ALA A 175 -8.52 -8.23 8.99
CA ALA A 175 -9.84 -8.82 9.19
C ALA A 175 -10.17 -9.90 8.14
N GLU A 176 -9.76 -9.71 6.88
CA GLU A 176 -9.90 -10.71 5.83
C GLU A 176 -9.04 -11.95 6.09
N MET A 177 -7.80 -11.78 6.55
CA MET A 177 -6.92 -12.90 6.94
C MET A 177 -7.54 -13.75 8.06
N ILE A 178 -8.16 -13.11 9.05
CA ILE A 178 -8.82 -13.80 10.18
C ILE A 178 -10.09 -14.54 9.74
N THR A 179 -10.90 -13.91 8.91
CA THR A 179 -12.25 -14.40 8.57
C THR A 179 -12.33 -15.21 7.27
N GLY A 180 -11.28 -15.15 6.44
CA GLY A 180 -11.23 -15.76 5.10
C GLY A 180 -12.09 -15.06 4.05
N ARG A 181 -12.64 -13.87 4.35
CA ARG A 181 -13.48 -13.12 3.42
C ARG A 181 -13.30 -11.60 3.58
N PRO A 182 -13.46 -10.81 2.50
CA PRO A 182 -13.39 -9.36 2.59
C PRO A 182 -14.36 -8.80 3.63
N LEU A 183 -13.86 -7.90 4.49
CA LEU A 183 -14.65 -7.30 5.57
C LEU A 183 -15.77 -6.39 5.04
N PHE A 184 -15.46 -5.58 4.02
CA PHE A 184 -16.40 -4.63 3.41
C PHE A 184 -16.50 -4.86 1.90
N LYS A 185 -17.56 -5.55 1.46
CA LYS A 185 -17.74 -5.96 0.07
C LYS A 185 -18.81 -5.14 -0.65
N GLY A 186 -18.53 -3.88 -0.95
CA GLY A 186 -19.43 -2.99 -1.68
C GLY A 186 -19.34 -3.12 -3.20
N ASN A 187 -20.49 -3.01 -3.86
CA ASN A 187 -20.65 -3.08 -5.31
C ASN A 187 -20.33 -1.75 -6.01
N ASP A 188 -20.55 -0.63 -5.34
CA ASP A 188 -20.21 0.73 -5.77
C ASP A 188 -19.77 1.60 -4.58
N HIS A 189 -19.56 2.91 -4.77
CA HIS A 189 -19.10 3.81 -3.71
C HIS A 189 -20.09 3.97 -2.55
N LEU A 190 -21.39 4.04 -2.85
CA LEU A 190 -22.44 4.23 -1.85
C LEU A 190 -22.68 2.93 -1.07
N ASP A 191 -22.70 1.81 -1.79
CA ASP A 191 -22.82 0.49 -1.18
C ASP A 191 -21.60 0.17 -0.30
N GLN A 192 -20.38 0.52 -0.75
CA GLN A 192 -19.17 0.37 0.08
C GLN A 192 -19.26 1.16 1.39
N LEU A 193 -19.74 2.40 1.34
CA LEU A 193 -19.93 3.21 2.54
C LEU A 193 -20.98 2.60 3.48
N THR A 194 -22.05 2.06 2.90
CA THR A 194 -23.10 1.36 3.63
C THR A 194 -22.53 0.11 4.34
N GLU A 195 -21.71 -0.69 3.67
CA GLU A 195 -21.02 -1.84 4.26
C GLU A 195 -20.09 -1.43 5.42
N ILE A 196 -19.38 -0.30 5.28
CA ILE A 196 -18.53 0.24 6.33
C ILE A 196 -19.36 0.62 7.57
N MET A 197 -20.45 1.38 7.38
CA MET A 197 -21.29 1.85 8.49
C MET A 197 -22.08 0.73 9.18
N LYS A 198 -22.36 -0.38 8.49
CA LYS A 198 -22.96 -1.59 9.10
C LYS A 198 -22.11 -2.17 10.25
N ILE A 199 -20.81 -1.89 10.28
CA ILE A 199 -19.88 -2.37 11.32
C ILE A 199 -19.44 -1.22 12.21
N THR A 200 -19.00 -0.10 11.63
CA THR A 200 -18.44 1.04 12.37
C THR A 200 -19.51 1.93 13.01
N GLY A 201 -20.77 1.76 12.63
CA GLY A 201 -21.88 2.63 13.02
C GLY A 201 -21.96 3.90 12.16
N THR A 202 -23.07 4.61 12.26
CA THR A 202 -23.19 5.93 11.62
C THR A 202 -22.31 6.96 12.34
N PRO A 203 -21.63 7.85 11.61
CA PRO A 203 -20.78 8.87 12.25
C PRO A 203 -21.54 9.79 13.21
N THR A 204 -20.84 10.26 14.25
CA THR A 204 -21.37 11.24 15.21
C THR A 204 -21.57 12.60 14.55
N GLN A 205 -22.40 13.45 15.15
CA GLN A 205 -22.67 14.79 14.63
C GLN A 205 -21.39 15.63 14.55
N ASP A 206 -20.50 15.50 15.53
CA ASP A 206 -19.18 16.17 15.54
C ASP A 206 -18.34 15.78 14.34
N PHE A 207 -18.28 14.48 14.00
CA PHE A 207 -17.56 14.03 12.80
C PHE A 207 -18.20 14.55 11.52
N VAL A 208 -19.54 14.54 11.43
CA VAL A 208 -20.26 15.08 10.26
C VAL A 208 -19.95 16.57 10.07
N GLN A 209 -19.75 17.34 11.14
CA GLN A 209 -19.39 18.76 11.03
C GLN A 209 -17.99 18.96 10.43
N LYS A 210 -17.03 18.06 10.71
CA LYS A 210 -15.67 18.13 10.16
C LYS A 210 -15.62 17.94 8.64
N LEU A 211 -16.60 17.27 8.03
CA LEU A 211 -16.62 17.01 6.59
C LEU A 211 -16.57 18.32 5.79
N GLN A 212 -15.82 18.37 4.69
CA GLN A 212 -15.73 19.58 3.87
C GLN A 212 -16.86 19.65 2.83
N SER A 213 -17.27 18.50 2.27
CA SER A 213 -18.36 18.43 1.29
C SER A 213 -19.74 18.61 1.93
N GLN A 214 -20.63 19.37 1.29
CA GLN A 214 -22.01 19.53 1.75
C GLN A 214 -22.90 18.34 1.36
N ASP A 215 -22.70 17.79 0.16
CA ASP A 215 -23.41 16.61 -0.33
C ASP A 215 -23.16 15.42 0.58
N ALA A 216 -21.93 15.30 1.06
CA ALA A 216 -21.52 14.36 2.09
C ALA A 216 -22.36 14.39 3.37
N LYS A 217 -22.48 15.60 3.92
CA LYS A 217 -23.20 15.87 5.15
C LYS A 217 -24.66 15.49 4.96
N ASN A 218 -25.23 15.88 3.83
CA ASN A 218 -26.63 15.60 3.50
C ASN A 218 -26.86 14.09 3.35
N TYR A 219 -25.95 13.37 2.68
CA TYR A 219 -26.03 11.92 2.53
C TYR A 219 -25.93 11.20 3.89
N ILE A 220 -24.93 11.50 4.74
CA ILE A 220 -24.83 10.85 6.06
C ILE A 220 -26.05 11.16 6.93
N LYS A 221 -26.59 12.37 6.86
CA LYS A 221 -27.79 12.77 7.61
C LYS A 221 -29.05 12.03 7.15
N SER A 222 -29.13 11.60 5.89
CA SER A 222 -30.28 10.85 5.38
C SER A 222 -30.23 9.35 5.73
N LEU A 223 -29.07 8.83 6.12
CA LEU A 223 -28.92 7.42 6.49
C LEU A 223 -29.58 7.11 7.85
N PRO A 224 -30.21 5.92 7.99
CA PRO A 224 -30.68 5.45 9.29
C PRO A 224 -29.53 5.36 10.29
N LYS A 225 -29.77 5.73 11.56
CA LYS A 225 -28.77 5.60 12.62
C LYS A 225 -28.47 4.13 12.90
N VAL A 226 -27.19 3.77 12.82
CA VAL A 226 -26.68 2.42 13.08
C VAL A 226 -25.67 2.50 14.22
N GLN A 227 -25.82 1.63 15.21
CA GLN A 227 -24.84 1.51 16.30
C GLN A 227 -23.61 0.74 15.83
N LYS A 228 -22.42 1.14 16.33
CA LYS A 228 -21.18 0.39 16.11
C LYS A 228 -21.38 -1.03 16.64
N LYS A 229 -20.99 -2.02 15.82
CA LYS A 229 -20.97 -3.42 16.24
C LYS A 229 -19.74 -3.70 17.09
N ASP A 230 -19.90 -4.61 18.03
CA ASP A 230 -18.77 -5.19 18.75
C ASP A 230 -17.92 -6.03 17.78
N PHE A 231 -16.66 -5.68 17.63
CA PHE A 231 -15.73 -6.37 16.75
C PHE A 231 -15.49 -7.82 17.20
N ALA A 232 -15.51 -8.11 18.51
CA ALA A 232 -15.37 -9.47 19.01
C ALA A 232 -16.54 -10.38 18.54
N SER A 233 -17.73 -9.81 18.38
CA SER A 233 -18.89 -10.52 17.84
C SER A 233 -18.79 -10.84 16.34
N ILE A 234 -18.05 -10.01 15.59
CA ILE A 234 -17.81 -10.17 14.15
C ILE A 234 -16.67 -11.16 13.91
N LEU A 235 -15.58 -11.00 14.67
CA LEU A 235 -14.34 -11.78 14.58
C LEU A 235 -14.36 -12.91 15.61
N LYS A 236 -15.39 -13.76 15.52
CA LYS A 236 -15.57 -14.86 16.49
C LYS A 236 -14.31 -15.73 16.52
N TYR A 237 -13.83 -16.01 17.73
CA TYR A 237 -12.64 -16.82 18.01
C TYR A 237 -11.29 -16.19 17.62
N ALA A 238 -11.26 -14.91 17.22
CA ALA A 238 -10.01 -14.20 17.03
C ALA A 238 -9.33 -13.88 18.38
N ASN A 239 -8.02 -13.72 18.35
CA ASN A 239 -7.24 -13.26 19.50
C ASN A 239 -7.79 -11.90 19.99
N PRO A 240 -8.10 -11.72 21.29
CA PRO A 240 -8.60 -10.45 21.81
C PRO A 240 -7.67 -9.25 21.53
N LEU A 241 -6.36 -9.47 21.46
CA LEU A 241 -5.39 -8.42 21.11
C LEU A 241 -5.46 -8.06 19.62
N ALA A 242 -5.70 -9.03 18.74
CA ALA A 242 -5.95 -8.79 17.31
C ALA A 242 -7.23 -7.97 17.10
N VAL A 243 -8.29 -8.31 17.84
CA VAL A 243 -9.55 -7.56 17.84
C VAL A 243 -9.32 -6.12 18.31
N ASN A 244 -8.60 -5.93 19.42
CA ASN A 244 -8.32 -4.59 19.94
C ASN A 244 -7.51 -3.74 18.95
N LEU A 245 -6.51 -4.33 18.29
CA LEU A 245 -5.75 -3.65 17.26
C LEU A 245 -6.63 -3.23 16.08
N LEU A 246 -7.51 -4.11 15.60
CA LEU A 246 -8.46 -3.82 14.53
C LEU A 246 -9.41 -2.67 14.88
N GLU A 247 -9.86 -2.57 16.13
CA GLU A 247 -10.69 -1.45 16.59
C GLU A 247 -9.96 -0.10 16.55
N LYS A 248 -8.63 -0.09 16.69
CA LYS A 248 -7.78 1.10 16.57
C LYS A 248 -7.48 1.47 15.11
N MET A 249 -7.46 0.49 14.21
CA MET A 249 -7.25 0.69 12.77
C MET A 249 -8.53 1.09 12.03
N LEU A 250 -9.67 0.47 12.36
CA LEU A 250 -10.94 0.63 11.65
C LEU A 250 -11.82 1.72 12.29
N VAL A 251 -11.20 2.88 12.52
CA VAL A 251 -11.83 4.09 13.05
C VAL A 251 -12.24 5.01 11.89
N LEU A 252 -13.50 5.47 11.90
CA LEU A 252 -14.03 6.38 10.87
C LEU A 252 -13.31 7.74 10.85
N ASP A 253 -13.02 8.28 12.04
CA ASP A 253 -12.26 9.52 12.18
C ASP A 253 -10.77 9.25 11.94
N ALA A 254 -10.27 9.66 10.76
CA ALA A 254 -8.90 9.43 10.32
C ALA A 254 -7.85 10.06 11.26
N GLU A 255 -8.22 11.13 11.99
CA GLU A 255 -7.35 11.77 12.99
C GLU A 255 -7.23 10.97 14.29
N LYS A 256 -8.18 10.07 14.56
CA LYS A 256 -8.19 9.19 15.73
C LYS A 256 -7.67 7.79 15.42
N ARG A 257 -7.36 7.52 14.16
CA ARG A 257 -6.84 6.24 13.70
C ARG A 257 -5.38 6.14 14.09
N VAL A 258 -4.99 4.98 14.63
CA VAL A 258 -3.60 4.69 15.00
C VAL A 258 -2.67 4.84 13.80
N THR A 259 -1.45 5.30 14.01
CA THR A 259 -0.39 5.31 12.99
C THR A 259 0.31 3.95 12.88
N ALA A 260 1.13 3.75 11.84
CA ALA A 260 1.93 2.53 11.71
C ALA A 260 2.88 2.35 12.91
N ALA A 261 3.57 3.43 13.31
CA ALA A 261 4.49 3.43 14.45
C ALA A 261 3.79 3.08 15.77
N GLU A 262 2.64 3.70 16.06
CA GLU A 262 1.87 3.38 17.26
C GLU A 262 1.27 1.96 17.24
N ALA A 263 0.92 1.45 16.06
CA ALA A 263 0.40 0.10 15.90
C ALA A 263 1.48 -0.97 16.13
N LEU A 264 2.73 -0.71 15.75
CA LEU A 264 3.87 -1.62 16.01
C LEU A 264 4.13 -1.78 17.52
N MET A 265 3.91 -0.73 18.32
CA MET A 265 4.00 -0.77 19.78
C MET A 265 2.83 -1.50 20.47
N HIS A 266 1.88 -2.06 19.72
CA HIS A 266 0.72 -2.71 20.29
C HIS A 266 1.09 -4.04 20.96
N PRO A 267 0.49 -4.42 22.11
CA PRO A 267 0.75 -5.70 22.77
C PRO A 267 0.50 -6.94 21.90
N TYR A 268 -0.23 -6.77 20.79
CA TYR A 268 -0.41 -7.83 19.81
C TYR A 268 0.92 -8.25 19.14
N PHE A 269 1.94 -7.38 19.09
CA PHE A 269 3.24 -7.69 18.49
C PHE A 269 4.36 -7.90 19.50
N GLU A 270 4.09 -7.80 20.81
CA GLU A 270 5.10 -7.96 21.87
C GLU A 270 6.01 -9.20 21.70
N PRO A 271 5.53 -10.38 21.27
CA PRO A 271 6.40 -11.55 21.07
C PRO A 271 7.40 -11.44 19.91
N ILE A 272 7.19 -10.54 18.95
CA ILE A 272 7.95 -10.44 17.70
C ILE A 272 8.46 -9.03 17.39
N HIS A 273 8.20 -8.06 18.27
CA HIS A 273 8.55 -6.66 18.06
C HIS A 273 10.05 -6.44 18.27
N ASP A 274 10.72 -5.95 17.22
CA ASP A 274 12.13 -5.57 17.24
C ASP A 274 12.31 -4.11 16.79
N PRO A 275 12.49 -3.16 17.72
CA PRO A 275 12.68 -1.74 17.40
C PRO A 275 13.92 -1.45 16.54
N GLU A 276 14.97 -2.28 16.60
CA GLU A 276 16.22 -2.02 15.87
C GLU A 276 16.07 -2.26 14.36
N GLU A 277 15.16 -3.16 13.98
CA GLU A 277 14.82 -3.42 12.58
C GLU A 277 13.82 -2.42 11.99
N GLU A 278 13.13 -1.64 12.82
CA GLU A 278 12.10 -0.70 12.39
C GLU A 278 12.66 0.67 11.97
N ILE A 279 13.43 0.66 10.90
CA ILE A 279 14.12 1.83 10.35
C ILE A 279 13.17 2.84 9.68
N GLU A 280 13.60 4.09 9.62
CA GLU A 280 12.94 5.18 8.88
C GLU A 280 13.68 5.48 7.57
N ALA A 281 12.92 6.00 6.61
CA ALA A 281 13.43 6.37 5.30
C ALA A 281 13.89 7.84 5.27
N GLU A 282 14.84 8.15 4.39
CA GLU A 282 15.06 9.52 3.98
C GLU A 282 13.80 10.09 3.31
N LYS A 283 13.58 11.39 3.45
CA LYS A 283 12.46 12.09 2.79
C LYS A 283 12.57 11.92 1.28
N TYR A 284 11.45 11.57 0.66
CA TYR A 284 11.37 11.46 -0.79
C TYR A 284 11.18 12.85 -1.42
N ASP A 285 12.05 13.20 -2.37
CA ASP A 285 11.90 14.43 -3.17
C ASP A 285 10.87 14.23 -4.28
N ASP A 286 9.69 14.79 -4.08
CA ASP A 286 8.53 14.69 -4.98
C ASP A 286 8.34 15.90 -5.88
N THR A 287 9.28 16.84 -5.91
CA THR A 287 9.17 18.10 -6.68
C THR A 287 8.87 17.84 -8.16
N PHE A 288 9.41 16.77 -8.72
CA PHE A 288 9.18 16.34 -10.10
C PHE A 288 7.89 15.53 -10.30
N ASP A 289 7.39 14.83 -9.29
CA ASP A 289 6.31 13.84 -9.44
C ASP A 289 4.97 14.45 -9.82
N ASN A 290 4.76 15.73 -9.50
CA ASN A 290 3.50 16.43 -9.72
C ASN A 290 3.58 17.51 -10.80
N MET A 291 4.73 17.72 -11.45
CA MET A 291 4.85 18.67 -12.54
C MET A 291 3.88 18.38 -13.70
N ASP A 292 3.45 19.41 -14.39
CA ASP A 292 2.69 19.30 -15.64
C ASP A 292 3.67 19.43 -16.81
N LEU A 293 4.28 18.30 -17.17
CA LEU A 293 5.24 18.20 -18.25
C LEU A 293 4.58 17.58 -19.49
N PRO A 294 4.94 18.05 -20.71
CA PRO A 294 4.57 17.37 -21.95
C PRO A 294 5.09 15.93 -21.99
N LEU A 295 4.41 15.09 -22.75
CA LEU A 295 4.73 13.67 -22.90
C LEU A 295 6.20 13.39 -23.24
N ASP A 296 6.77 14.16 -24.18
CA ASP A 296 8.17 13.98 -24.61
C ASP A 296 9.18 14.30 -23.51
N GLU A 297 8.86 15.23 -22.61
CA GLU A 297 9.72 15.55 -21.49
C GLU A 297 9.66 14.46 -20.42
N TRP A 298 8.47 13.93 -20.09
CA TRP A 298 8.35 12.73 -19.24
C TRP A 298 9.16 11.56 -19.78
N LYS A 299 9.08 11.32 -21.09
CA LYS A 299 9.83 10.27 -21.77
C LYS A 299 11.33 10.51 -21.65
N ARG A 300 11.80 11.74 -21.88
CA ARG A 300 13.21 12.13 -21.76
C ARG A 300 13.76 11.93 -20.35
N ILE A 301 13.07 12.42 -19.33
CA ILE A 301 13.55 12.30 -17.94
C ILE A 301 13.52 10.85 -17.46
N THR A 302 12.51 10.07 -17.87
CA THR A 302 12.47 8.62 -17.58
C THR A 302 13.66 7.90 -18.22
N TYR A 303 13.95 8.19 -19.49
CA TYR A 303 15.10 7.60 -20.19
C TYR A 303 16.41 7.93 -19.48
N LYS A 304 16.59 9.18 -19.06
CA LYS A 304 17.76 9.63 -18.30
C LYS A 304 17.87 8.93 -16.94
N GLU A 305 16.77 8.70 -16.24
CA GLU A 305 16.76 7.96 -14.96
C GLU A 305 17.21 6.50 -15.13
N ILE A 306 16.83 5.87 -16.24
CA ILE A 306 17.21 4.49 -16.58
C ILE A 306 18.71 4.43 -16.88
N LEU A 307 19.22 5.32 -17.74
CA LEU A 307 20.64 5.32 -18.13
C LEU A 307 21.58 5.64 -16.96
N ASN A 308 21.12 6.43 -15.98
CA ASN A 308 21.89 6.77 -14.79
C ASN A 308 21.65 5.82 -13.61
N PHE A 309 20.85 4.77 -13.80
CA PHE A 309 20.60 3.81 -12.73
C PHE A 309 21.88 3.06 -12.37
N LYS A 310 22.17 3.00 -11.07
CA LYS A 310 23.25 2.21 -10.51
C LYS A 310 22.62 1.10 -9.68
N PRO A 311 22.85 -0.18 -10.03
CA PRO A 311 22.37 -1.30 -9.24
C PRO A 311 22.81 -1.17 -7.78
N PRO A 312 21.98 -1.63 -6.82
CA PRO A 312 22.42 -1.76 -5.44
C PRO A 312 23.70 -2.59 -5.41
N GLN A 313 24.69 -2.17 -4.63
CA GLN A 313 25.83 -3.04 -4.35
C GLN A 313 25.28 -4.25 -3.60
N THR A 314 25.29 -5.42 -4.25
CA THR A 314 25.10 -6.69 -3.54
C THR A 314 26.17 -6.73 -2.47
N LEU A 315 25.77 -6.80 -1.20
CA LEU A 315 26.65 -7.25 -0.13
C LEU A 315 27.09 -8.65 -0.53
N GLU A 316 28.26 -8.75 -1.18
CA GLU A 316 28.93 -10.02 -1.35
C GLU A 316 29.01 -10.66 0.04
N SER A 317 28.54 -11.90 0.10
CA SER A 317 28.65 -12.80 1.23
C SER A 317 29.94 -12.56 2.01
N LYS A 318 29.84 -11.94 3.18
CA LYS A 318 30.84 -12.03 4.23
C LYS A 318 30.83 -13.46 4.75
N GLU A 319 31.38 -14.39 3.99
CA GLU A 319 31.71 -15.74 4.46
C GLU A 319 32.67 -16.37 3.45
N THR A 320 33.96 -16.17 3.69
CA THR A 320 35.04 -17.15 3.53
C THR A 320 36.33 -16.49 4.04
N ALA A 321 36.54 -16.60 5.35
CA ALA A 321 37.87 -16.57 5.94
C ALA A 321 38.18 -17.99 6.44
#